data_AF-A0A9P1EV34-F1
#
_entry.id   AF-A0A9P1EV34-F1
#
_cell.length_a   1.000
_cell.length_b   1.000
_cell.length_c   1.000
_cell.angle_alpha   90.00
_cell.angle_beta   90.00
_cell.angle_gamma   90.00
#
_symmetry.space_group_name_H-M   'P 1'
#
loop_
_entity.id
_entity.type
_entity.pdbx_description
1 polymer ?
#
loop_
_entity_poly.entity_id
_entity_poly.type
_entity_poly.pdbx_seq_one_letter_code
_entity_poly.pdbx_strand_id
1 'polypeptide(L)'
;MAVTLAKEVSVEVIPSIINLTIEEFHALAGKYRDAFTAFKTDYFTERGKFQEFTSNMIAVANNLHTCIESTEKYMQQIRLSMEGGEEYATGGGAATSAGAPAGRGRIAVTQQQLIENMDALNTRWSNAASVAVNYLREEVITDIAPSLLELFSKKWLTGSAALETICMTISDYYHDHKHLRPVTRAALLMDLQFRIVSEYLKAIETKRLTFTTYEERAAAGKQMKSDVAKLDRLYSEFAAHQDLTDQLTILTSIVAAAGDVISLKDKSLLSLEATSFARKFANCPPELLAAILASRDDVGRSDARSLADEVLQHVQFHPKDPIFDQLFALRQQESSEWLPSFGMANVFKSDFISRLKRDA
;
A
#
# COMPACT_ATOMS: atom_id res chain seq x y z
N MET A 1 -12.55 -32.13 2.37
CA MET A 1 -13.72 -32.99 2.61
C MET A 1 -14.47 -33.29 1.32
N ALA A 2 -15.01 -32.29 0.60
CA ALA A 2 -15.71 -32.52 -0.68
C ALA A 2 -14.86 -33.22 -1.77
N VAL A 3 -13.59 -32.80 -1.93
CA VAL A 3 -12.64 -33.41 -2.89
C VAL A 3 -12.26 -34.84 -2.49
N THR A 4 -12.10 -35.10 -1.20
CA THR A 4 -11.81 -36.43 -0.66
C THR A 4 -12.98 -37.38 -0.92
N LEU A 5 -14.21 -36.91 -0.68
CA LEU A 5 -15.43 -37.65 -0.94
C LEU A 5 -15.65 -37.88 -2.45
N ALA A 6 -15.31 -36.91 -3.30
CA ALA A 6 -15.41 -37.04 -4.76
C ALA A 6 -14.50 -38.13 -5.32
N LYS A 7 -13.29 -38.28 -4.75
CA LYS A 7 -12.35 -39.37 -5.10
C LYS A 7 -12.91 -40.76 -4.79
N GLU A 8 -13.81 -40.88 -3.81
CA GLU A 8 -14.46 -42.14 -3.43
C GLU A 8 -15.65 -42.49 -4.36
N VAL A 9 -16.18 -41.53 -5.12
CA VAL A 9 -17.39 -41.71 -5.95
C VAL A 9 -17.07 -41.83 -7.45
N SER A 10 -16.34 -40.89 -8.03
CA SER A 10 -15.85 -40.96 -9.42
C SER A 10 -14.86 -39.84 -9.71
N VAL A 11 -13.70 -40.18 -10.26
CA VAL A 11 -12.63 -39.23 -10.60
C VAL A 11 -13.08 -38.23 -11.66
N GLU A 12 -14.01 -38.61 -12.55
CA GLU A 12 -14.53 -37.77 -13.64
C GLU A 12 -15.38 -36.59 -13.15
N VAL A 13 -15.94 -36.69 -11.93
CA VAL A 13 -16.82 -35.65 -11.36
C VAL A 13 -16.01 -34.61 -10.57
N ILE A 14 -14.75 -34.91 -10.25
CA ILE A 14 -13.87 -34.04 -9.44
C ILE A 14 -13.77 -32.62 -10.03
N PRO A 15 -13.48 -32.39 -11.33
CA PRO A 15 -13.38 -31.04 -11.87
C PRO A 15 -14.68 -30.23 -11.71
N SER A 16 -15.84 -30.88 -11.87
CA SER A 16 -17.13 -30.23 -11.71
C SER A 16 -17.41 -29.83 -10.26
N ILE A 17 -17.07 -30.70 -9.30
CA ILE A 17 -17.22 -30.42 -7.86
C ILE A 17 -16.30 -29.27 -7.43
N ILE A 18 -15.05 -29.26 -7.93
CA ILE A 18 -14.11 -28.17 -7.67
C ILE A 18 -14.67 -26.86 -8.22
N ASN A 19 -15.17 -26.85 -9.45
CA ASN A 19 -15.73 -25.65 -10.06
C ASN A 19 -16.90 -25.07 -9.25
N LEU A 20 -17.87 -25.93 -8.86
CA LEU A 20 -18.99 -25.50 -8.01
C LEU A 20 -18.51 -24.97 -6.65
N THR A 21 -17.47 -25.58 -6.08
CA THR A 21 -16.87 -25.10 -4.83
C THR A 21 -16.27 -23.70 -5.01
N ILE A 22 -15.56 -23.44 -6.12
CA ILE A 22 -15.02 -22.11 -6.44
C ILE A 22 -16.13 -21.07 -6.54
N GLU A 23 -17.22 -21.40 -7.23
CA GLU A 23 -18.37 -20.50 -7.40
C GLU A 23 -19.00 -20.11 -6.05
N GLU A 24 -19.17 -21.07 -5.14
CA GLU A 24 -19.68 -20.81 -3.78
C GLU A 24 -18.72 -19.94 -2.96
N PHE A 25 -17.41 -20.20 -3.01
CA PHE A 25 -16.42 -19.33 -2.35
C PHE A 25 -16.37 -17.93 -2.96
N HIS A 26 -16.61 -17.81 -4.27
CA HIS A 26 -16.73 -16.52 -4.93
C HIS A 26 -17.93 -15.70 -4.41
N ALA A 27 -19.08 -16.34 -4.23
CA ALA A 27 -20.27 -15.72 -3.65
C ALA A 27 -20.03 -15.35 -2.17
N LEU A 28 -19.40 -16.25 -1.41
CA LEU A 28 -19.01 -15.99 -0.02
C LEU A 28 -18.07 -14.79 0.09
N ALA A 29 -17.09 -14.66 -0.79
CA ALA A 29 -16.15 -13.55 -0.80
C ALA A 29 -16.85 -12.19 -0.95
N GLY A 30 -17.87 -12.13 -1.80
CA GLY A 30 -18.73 -10.94 -1.92
C GLY A 30 -19.45 -10.63 -0.61
N LYS A 31 -20.22 -11.59 -0.09
CA LYS A 31 -21.02 -11.41 1.13
C LYS A 31 -20.17 -11.05 2.34
N TYR A 32 -19.00 -11.68 2.49
CA TYR A 32 -18.09 -11.41 3.59
C TYR A 32 -17.53 -9.99 3.52
N ARG A 33 -17.14 -9.53 2.33
CA ARG A 33 -16.75 -8.13 2.11
C ARG A 33 -17.84 -7.16 2.46
N ASP A 34 -19.04 -7.39 1.92
CA ASP A 34 -20.18 -6.49 2.15
C ASP A 34 -20.53 -6.42 3.66
N ALA A 35 -20.40 -7.53 4.38
CA ALA A 35 -20.63 -7.59 5.82
C ALA A 35 -19.62 -6.75 6.63
N PHE A 36 -18.31 -6.89 6.39
CA PHE A 36 -17.33 -6.10 7.14
C PHE A 36 -17.31 -4.62 6.69
N THR A 37 -17.74 -4.32 5.45
CA THR A 37 -18.00 -2.95 5.00
C THR A 37 -19.19 -2.32 5.72
N ALA A 38 -20.29 -3.06 5.90
CA ALA A 38 -21.43 -2.58 6.71
C ALA A 38 -21.01 -2.33 8.16
N PHE A 39 -20.27 -3.27 8.76
CA PHE A 39 -19.70 -3.11 10.10
C PHE A 39 -18.85 -1.85 10.23
N LYS A 40 -18.00 -1.57 9.24
CA LYS A 40 -17.23 -0.32 9.17
C LYS A 40 -18.13 0.91 9.09
N THR A 41 -19.13 0.91 8.22
CA THR A 41 -20.05 2.06 8.08
C THR A 41 -20.76 2.38 9.40
N ASP A 42 -21.25 1.34 10.08
CA ASP A 42 -21.93 1.52 11.36
C ASP A 42 -20.97 2.05 12.44
N TYR A 43 -19.74 1.53 12.48
CA TYR A 43 -18.68 2.02 13.37
C TYR A 43 -18.42 3.52 13.19
N PHE A 44 -18.16 3.98 11.97
CA PHE A 44 -17.88 5.41 11.74
C PHE A 44 -19.10 6.31 11.92
N THR A 45 -20.32 5.76 11.89
CA THR A 45 -21.55 6.49 12.21
C THR A 45 -21.69 6.72 13.72
N GLU A 46 -21.41 5.69 14.54
CA GLU A 46 -21.53 5.75 16.00
C GLU A 46 -20.41 4.99 16.71
N ARG A 47 -19.19 5.54 16.69
CA ARG A 47 -17.97 4.87 17.22
C ARG A 47 -18.11 4.36 18.65
N GLY A 48 -18.85 5.08 19.50
CA GLY A 48 -19.06 4.70 20.91
C GLY A 48 -19.89 3.43 21.13
N LYS A 49 -20.65 2.96 20.13
CA LYS A 49 -21.47 1.73 20.24
C LYS A 49 -20.72 0.45 19.91
N PHE A 50 -19.63 0.56 19.15
CA PHE A 50 -18.90 -0.59 18.63
C PHE A 50 -17.56 -0.70 19.35
N GLN A 51 -17.51 -1.58 20.33
CA GLN A 51 -16.26 -1.92 21.01
C GLN A 51 -15.40 -2.79 20.06
N GLU A 52 -14.08 -2.65 20.14
CA GLU A 52 -13.12 -3.54 19.47
C GLU A 52 -13.13 -3.54 17.93
N PHE A 53 -13.48 -2.43 17.28
CA PHE A 53 -13.43 -2.31 15.81
C PHE A 53 -12.06 -2.73 15.25
N THR A 54 -10.97 -2.19 15.78
CA THR A 54 -9.59 -2.45 15.35
C THR A 54 -9.26 -3.94 15.43
N SER A 55 -9.51 -4.59 16.57
CA SER A 55 -9.25 -6.03 16.78
C SER A 55 -10.06 -6.90 15.81
N ASN A 56 -11.34 -6.59 15.63
CA ASN A 56 -12.20 -7.32 14.67
C ASN A 56 -11.71 -7.17 13.23
N MET A 57 -11.31 -5.96 12.82
CA MET A 57 -10.82 -5.73 11.46
C MET A 57 -9.45 -6.37 11.22
N ILE A 58 -8.58 -6.45 12.24
CA ILE A 58 -7.33 -7.24 12.20
C ILE A 58 -7.65 -8.72 11.97
N ALA A 59 -8.61 -9.29 12.71
CA ALA A 59 -9.03 -10.67 12.53
C ALA A 59 -9.58 -10.93 11.11
N VAL A 60 -10.40 -10.00 10.59
CA VAL A 60 -10.90 -10.05 9.21
C VAL A 60 -9.74 -10.08 8.21
N ALA A 61 -8.77 -9.17 8.33
CA ALA A 61 -7.61 -9.11 7.44
C ALA A 61 -6.77 -10.40 7.50
N ASN A 62 -6.49 -10.92 8.69
CA ASN A 62 -5.73 -12.16 8.87
C ASN A 62 -6.47 -13.40 8.34
N ASN A 63 -7.79 -13.44 8.45
CA ASN A 63 -8.62 -14.50 7.89
C ASN A 63 -8.59 -14.48 6.35
N LEU A 64 -8.69 -13.29 5.75
CA LEU A 64 -8.61 -13.12 4.29
C LEU A 64 -7.25 -13.57 3.75
N HIS A 65 -6.16 -13.29 4.47
CA HIS A 65 -4.85 -13.85 4.15
C HIS A 65 -4.80 -15.37 4.16
N THR A 66 -5.42 -15.99 5.16
CA THR A 66 -5.51 -17.45 5.23
C THR A 66 -6.30 -18.00 4.04
N CYS A 67 -7.35 -17.30 3.58
CA CYS A 67 -8.06 -17.65 2.35
C CYS A 67 -7.17 -17.54 1.09
N ILE A 68 -6.36 -16.49 0.98
CA ILE A 68 -5.41 -16.30 -0.13
C ILE A 68 -4.42 -17.46 -0.19
N GLU A 69 -3.70 -17.73 0.91
CA GLU A 69 -2.71 -18.81 0.99
C GLU A 69 -3.33 -20.19 0.72
N SER A 70 -4.55 -20.42 1.19
CA SER A 70 -5.27 -21.67 0.95
C SER A 70 -5.67 -21.84 -0.51
N THR A 71 -6.11 -20.75 -1.16
CA THR A 71 -6.47 -20.72 -2.58
C THR A 71 -5.24 -20.98 -3.45
N GLU A 72 -4.11 -20.33 -3.16
CA GLU A 72 -2.84 -20.54 -3.87
C GLU A 72 -2.35 -21.99 -3.76
N LYS A 73 -2.33 -22.55 -2.53
CA LYS A 73 -1.93 -23.95 -2.31
C LYS A 73 -2.82 -24.92 -3.08
N TYR A 74 -4.13 -24.66 -3.08
CA TYR A 74 -5.06 -25.53 -3.79
C TYR A 74 -4.95 -25.41 -5.31
N MET A 75 -4.74 -24.20 -5.82
CA MET A 75 -4.42 -23.98 -7.23
C MET A 75 -3.14 -24.71 -7.63
N GLN A 76 -2.08 -24.68 -6.81
CA GLN A 76 -0.86 -25.43 -7.07
C GLN A 76 -1.10 -26.94 -7.11
N GLN A 77 -1.96 -27.47 -6.24
CA GLN A 77 -2.38 -28.87 -6.27
C GLN A 77 -3.15 -29.22 -7.56
N ILE A 78 -4.03 -28.34 -8.04
CA ILE A 78 -4.73 -28.51 -9.33
C ILE A 78 -3.73 -28.58 -10.49
N ARG A 79 -2.70 -27.72 -10.48
CA ARG A 79 -1.64 -27.72 -11.50
C ARG A 79 -0.91 -29.06 -11.54
N LEU A 80 -0.41 -29.52 -10.38
CA LEU A 80 0.38 -30.76 -10.27
C LEU A 80 -0.43 -32.06 -10.49
N SER A 81 -1.73 -32.07 -10.16
CA SER A 81 -2.53 -33.31 -10.17
C SER A 81 -3.01 -33.75 -11.55
N MET A 82 -2.97 -32.89 -12.57
CA MET A 82 -3.46 -33.24 -13.93
C MET A 82 -2.35 -33.33 -14.99
N GLU A 83 -1.09 -33.06 -14.66
CA GLU A 83 0.06 -33.38 -15.52
C GLU A 83 0.32 -34.91 -15.63
N GLY A 84 -0.13 -35.71 -14.65
CA GLY A 84 0.00 -37.18 -14.66
C GLY A 84 -1.02 -37.92 -15.53
N GLY A 85 -1.90 -37.21 -16.26
CA GLY A 85 -2.98 -37.80 -17.07
C GLY A 85 -2.64 -38.02 -18.54
N GLU A 86 -1.57 -37.41 -19.06
CA GLU A 86 -1.23 -37.45 -20.50
C GLU A 86 -0.36 -38.67 -20.89
N GLU A 87 0.29 -39.34 -19.94
CA GLU A 87 1.15 -40.51 -20.24
C GLU A 87 0.39 -41.82 -20.53
N TYR A 88 -0.94 -41.85 -20.36
CA TYR A 88 -1.76 -43.05 -20.65
C TYR A 88 -2.51 -43.00 -21.98
N ALA A 89 -2.34 -41.96 -22.81
CA ALA A 89 -3.11 -41.80 -24.05
C ALA A 89 -2.39 -42.21 -25.35
N THR A 90 -1.15 -42.74 -25.30
CA THR A 90 -0.41 -43.16 -26.51
C THR A 90 -0.21 -44.67 -26.65
N GLY A 91 -0.87 -45.49 -25.82
CA GLY A 91 -0.78 -46.95 -25.89
C GLY A 91 -2.11 -47.65 -26.16
N GLY A 92 -2.52 -47.78 -27.44
CA GLY A 92 -3.40 -48.88 -27.84
C GLY A 92 -4.49 -48.58 -28.88
N GLY A 93 -4.28 -49.09 -30.10
CA GLY A 93 -5.28 -49.84 -30.85
C GLY A 93 -6.43 -49.09 -31.53
N ALA A 94 -6.31 -48.94 -32.85
CA ALA A 94 -7.45 -48.63 -33.72
C ALA A 94 -8.55 -49.69 -33.63
N ALA A 95 -9.79 -49.28 -33.32
CA ALA A 95 -10.99 -50.04 -33.62
C ALA A 95 -12.18 -49.10 -33.88
N THR A 96 -12.74 -49.21 -35.07
CA THR A 96 -13.96 -48.59 -35.57
C THR A 96 -15.20 -49.12 -34.85
N SER A 97 -16.12 -48.25 -34.41
CA SER A 97 -17.57 -48.48 -34.57
C SER A 97 -18.38 -47.21 -34.27
N ALA A 98 -19.41 -47.03 -35.08
CA ALA A 98 -20.31 -45.89 -35.11
C ALA A 98 -21.50 -46.07 -34.16
N GLY A 99 -22.04 -44.95 -33.67
CA GLY A 99 -23.46 -44.80 -33.33
C GLY A 99 -23.81 -44.77 -31.84
N ALA A 100 -23.90 -43.55 -31.28
CA ALA A 100 -24.83 -43.23 -30.18
C ALA A 100 -25.14 -41.72 -30.20
N PRO A 101 -26.39 -41.29 -29.92
CA PRO A 101 -26.78 -39.90 -30.03
C PRO A 101 -26.16 -39.07 -28.91
N ALA A 102 -25.76 -37.85 -29.26
CA ALA A 102 -25.24 -36.85 -28.33
C ALA A 102 -26.25 -36.56 -27.21
N GLY A 103 -26.15 -37.29 -26.10
CA GLY A 103 -26.65 -36.82 -24.81
C GLY A 103 -26.00 -35.48 -24.53
N ARG A 104 -26.79 -34.49 -24.10
CA ARG A 104 -26.31 -33.15 -23.70
C ARG A 104 -25.10 -33.31 -22.78
N GLY A 105 -23.91 -33.23 -23.36
CA GLY A 105 -22.67 -33.43 -22.66
C GLY A 105 -22.56 -32.35 -21.61
N ARG A 106 -22.46 -32.74 -20.34
CA ARG A 106 -21.89 -31.86 -19.31
C ARG A 106 -20.58 -31.36 -19.91
N ILE A 107 -20.47 -30.05 -20.14
CA ILE A 107 -19.24 -29.44 -20.63
C ILE A 107 -18.16 -29.82 -19.62
N ALA A 108 -17.19 -30.62 -20.05
CA ALA A 108 -16.10 -31.05 -19.17
C ALA A 108 -15.33 -29.80 -18.76
N VAL A 109 -15.30 -29.52 -17.46
CA VAL A 109 -14.53 -28.38 -16.93
C VAL A 109 -13.05 -28.71 -17.12
N THR A 110 -12.36 -27.91 -17.91
CA THR A 110 -10.93 -28.10 -18.20
C THR A 110 -10.09 -27.67 -16.99
N GLN A 111 -8.88 -28.23 -16.88
CA GLN A 111 -7.91 -27.79 -15.87
C GLN A 111 -7.64 -26.29 -15.95
N GLN A 112 -7.48 -25.77 -17.17
CA GLN A 112 -7.22 -24.36 -17.41
C GLN A 112 -8.35 -23.49 -16.85
N GLN A 113 -9.61 -23.89 -17.06
CA GLN A 113 -10.77 -23.17 -16.52
C GLN A 113 -10.77 -23.15 -14.98
N LEU A 114 -10.38 -24.25 -14.33
CA LEU A 114 -10.28 -24.29 -12.86
C LEU A 114 -9.18 -23.38 -12.33
N ILE A 115 -8.04 -23.31 -13.02
CA ILE A 115 -6.93 -22.43 -12.65
C ILE A 115 -7.38 -20.97 -12.78
N GLU A 116 -8.00 -20.59 -13.90
CA GLU A 116 -8.50 -19.23 -14.12
C GLU A 116 -9.56 -18.83 -13.07
N ASN A 117 -10.47 -19.74 -12.74
CA ASN A 117 -11.49 -19.49 -11.72
C ASN A 117 -10.87 -19.37 -10.31
N MET A 118 -9.84 -20.15 -9.99
CA MET A 118 -9.08 -20.02 -8.74
C MET A 118 -8.29 -18.72 -8.67
N ASP A 119 -7.66 -18.28 -9.77
CA ASP A 119 -6.95 -16.99 -9.85
C ASP A 119 -7.91 -15.81 -9.66
N ALA A 120 -9.10 -15.89 -10.26
CA ALA A 120 -10.16 -14.90 -10.06
C ALA A 120 -10.63 -14.86 -8.60
N LEU A 121 -10.79 -16.03 -7.96
CA LEU A 121 -11.16 -16.13 -6.54
C LEU A 121 -10.07 -15.54 -5.65
N ASN A 122 -8.81 -15.88 -5.90
CA ASN A 122 -7.66 -15.37 -5.15
C ASN A 122 -7.57 -13.85 -5.25
N THR A 123 -7.73 -13.30 -6.46
CA THR A 123 -7.79 -11.84 -6.69
C THR A 123 -8.91 -11.20 -5.87
N ARG A 124 -10.07 -11.84 -5.75
CA ARG A 124 -11.19 -11.34 -4.96
C ARG A 124 -10.87 -11.32 -3.45
N TRP A 125 -10.20 -12.35 -2.94
CA TRP A 125 -9.71 -12.36 -1.56
C TRP A 125 -8.66 -11.27 -1.29
N SER A 126 -7.68 -11.13 -2.18
CA SER A 126 -6.65 -10.07 -2.08
C SER A 126 -7.27 -8.67 -2.08
N ASN A 127 -8.27 -8.43 -2.93
CA ASN A 127 -9.00 -7.16 -2.93
C ASN A 127 -9.74 -6.93 -1.61
N ALA A 128 -10.44 -7.95 -1.08
CA ALA A 128 -11.13 -7.84 0.20
C ALA A 128 -10.14 -7.60 1.36
N ALA A 129 -8.99 -8.28 1.37
CA ALA A 129 -7.94 -8.08 2.38
C ALA A 129 -7.45 -6.63 2.37
N SER A 130 -7.19 -6.10 1.17
CA SER A 130 -6.77 -4.71 1.02
C SER A 130 -7.83 -3.71 1.50
N VAL A 131 -9.12 -3.99 1.31
CA VAL A 131 -10.19 -3.14 1.82
C VAL A 131 -10.24 -3.16 3.36
N ALA A 132 -10.10 -4.33 3.98
CA ALA A 132 -10.07 -4.46 5.44
C ALA A 132 -8.91 -3.66 6.06
N VAL A 133 -7.72 -3.73 5.46
CA VAL A 133 -6.55 -2.97 5.92
C VAL A 133 -6.73 -1.47 5.69
N ASN A 134 -7.37 -1.07 4.58
CA ASN A 134 -7.72 0.33 4.36
C ASN A 134 -8.67 0.86 5.45
N TYR A 135 -9.58 0.03 5.97
CA TYR A 135 -10.45 0.46 7.07
C TYR A 135 -9.69 0.68 8.39
N LEU A 136 -8.68 -0.16 8.69
CA LEU A 136 -7.75 0.11 9.80
C LEU A 136 -7.00 1.41 9.57
N ARG A 137 -6.51 1.65 8.36
CA ARG A 137 -5.86 2.91 7.99
C ARG A 137 -6.79 4.11 8.18
N GLU A 138 -8.02 4.04 7.67
CA GLU A 138 -9.02 5.11 7.79
C GLU A 138 -9.31 5.49 9.24
N GLU A 139 -9.36 4.51 10.14
CA GLU A 139 -9.55 4.73 11.56
C GLU A 139 -8.42 5.59 12.13
N VAL A 140 -7.16 5.16 11.96
CA VAL A 140 -5.98 5.92 12.43
C VAL A 140 -5.97 7.32 11.83
N ILE A 141 -6.17 7.42 10.51
CA ILE A 141 -6.13 8.69 9.79
C ILE A 141 -7.22 9.65 10.27
N THR A 142 -8.41 9.14 10.58
CA THR A 142 -9.51 9.96 11.11
C THR A 142 -9.11 10.59 12.44
N ASP A 143 -8.44 9.82 13.31
CA ASP A 143 -8.03 10.29 14.63
C ASP A 143 -6.89 11.30 14.58
N ILE A 144 -5.94 11.13 13.65
CA ILE A 144 -4.84 12.07 13.49
C ILE A 144 -5.13 13.24 12.55
N ALA A 145 -6.28 13.25 11.86
CA ALA A 145 -6.62 14.26 10.85
C ALA A 145 -6.51 15.72 11.36
N PRO A 146 -7.00 16.07 12.56
CA PRO A 146 -6.84 17.43 13.09
C PRO A 146 -5.37 17.83 13.26
N SER A 147 -4.53 16.92 13.76
CA SER A 147 -3.11 17.14 13.93
C SER A 147 -2.36 17.22 12.60
N LEU A 148 -2.76 16.43 11.59
CA LEU A 148 -2.20 16.52 10.24
C LEU A 148 -2.41 17.91 9.64
N LEU A 149 -3.62 18.47 9.75
CA LEU A 149 -3.92 19.82 9.24
C LEU A 149 -3.10 20.93 9.91
N GLU A 150 -2.67 20.69 11.15
CA GLU A 150 -1.84 21.64 11.90
C GLU A 150 -0.37 21.61 11.43
N LEU A 151 0.10 20.53 10.80
CA LEU A 151 1.45 20.45 10.26
C LEU A 151 1.69 21.55 9.22
N PHE A 152 2.89 22.13 9.27
CA PHE A 152 3.31 23.21 8.37
C PHE A 152 2.35 24.43 8.38
N SER A 153 1.68 24.67 9.50
CA SER A 153 0.89 25.87 9.77
C SER A 153 1.66 26.91 10.60
N LYS A 154 1.09 28.10 10.81
CA LYS A 154 1.67 29.10 11.72
C LYS A 154 1.85 28.56 13.14
N LYS A 155 0.88 27.78 13.62
CA LYS A 155 0.93 27.17 14.96
C LYS A 155 2.04 26.12 15.06
N TRP A 156 2.26 25.36 13.99
CA TRP A 156 3.38 24.43 13.87
C TRP A 156 4.73 25.14 14.01
N LEU A 157 4.91 26.26 13.32
CA LEU A 157 6.16 27.03 13.38
C LEU A 157 6.47 27.58 14.79
N THR A 158 5.44 27.89 15.58
CA THR A 158 5.58 28.47 16.92
C THR A 158 5.63 27.44 18.06
N GLY A 159 5.59 26.14 17.77
CA GLY A 159 5.68 25.08 18.78
C GLY A 159 4.38 24.31 19.00
N SER A 160 3.86 23.68 17.94
CA SER A 160 2.72 22.77 18.01
C SER A 160 3.07 21.41 18.65
N ALA A 161 2.10 20.80 19.33
CA ALA A 161 2.16 19.39 19.77
C ALA A 161 1.64 18.40 18.72
N ALA A 162 1.20 18.85 17.55
CA ALA A 162 0.50 18.04 16.55
C ALA A 162 1.29 16.80 16.13
N LEU A 163 2.59 16.94 15.85
CA LEU A 163 3.41 15.78 15.51
C LEU A 163 3.53 14.78 16.67
N GLU A 164 3.64 15.27 17.90
CA GLU A 164 3.70 14.41 19.08
C GLU A 164 2.40 13.61 19.21
N THR A 165 1.25 14.26 19.03
CA THR A 165 -0.06 13.61 19.01
C THR A 165 -0.15 12.56 17.91
N ILE A 166 0.35 12.85 16.71
CA ILE A 166 0.39 11.88 15.59
C ILE A 166 1.23 10.65 16.00
N CYS A 167 2.45 10.87 16.50
CA CYS A 167 3.35 9.79 16.89
C CYS A 167 2.76 8.92 18.00
N MET A 168 2.21 9.54 19.06
CA MET A 168 1.56 8.83 20.16
C MET A 168 0.36 8.00 19.67
N THR A 169 -0.53 8.61 18.88
CA THR A 169 -1.72 7.92 18.36
C THR A 169 -1.34 6.71 17.50
N ILE A 170 -0.35 6.86 16.59
CA ILE A 170 0.12 5.74 15.77
C ILE A 170 0.76 4.64 16.63
N SER A 171 1.52 5.03 17.67
CA SER A 171 2.13 4.07 18.61
C SER A 171 1.06 3.29 19.39
N ASP A 172 0.01 3.97 19.85
CA ASP A 172 -1.11 3.33 20.56
C ASP A 172 -1.81 2.30 19.66
N TYR A 173 -2.15 2.68 18.42
CA TYR A 173 -2.71 1.76 17.42
C TYR A 173 -1.77 0.61 17.06
N TYR A 174 -0.45 0.86 17.04
CA TYR A 174 0.53 -0.19 16.76
C TYR A 174 0.48 -1.34 17.78
N HIS A 175 0.07 -1.06 19.02
CA HIS A 175 -0.09 -2.08 20.05
C HIS A 175 -1.06 -3.19 19.64
N ASP A 176 -2.10 -2.86 18.86
CA ASP A 176 -3.03 -3.81 18.27
C ASP A 176 -2.54 -4.28 16.89
N HIS A 177 -2.06 -3.37 16.03
CA HIS A 177 -1.62 -3.71 14.68
C HIS A 177 -0.45 -4.71 14.64
N LYS A 178 0.33 -4.87 15.72
CA LYS A 178 1.32 -5.96 15.86
C LYS A 178 0.73 -7.37 15.68
N HIS A 179 -0.59 -7.52 15.75
CA HIS A 179 -1.29 -8.79 15.50
C HIS A 179 -1.65 -9.01 14.02
N LEU A 180 -1.48 -8.02 13.14
CA LEU A 180 -1.54 -8.24 11.69
C LEU A 180 -0.36 -9.09 11.23
N ARG A 181 -0.56 -9.84 10.13
CA ARG A 181 0.55 -10.47 9.42
C ARG A 181 1.63 -9.43 9.05
N PRO A 182 2.93 -9.79 9.09
CA PRO A 182 4.02 -8.82 9.01
C PRO A 182 3.97 -7.96 7.76
N VAL A 183 3.75 -8.60 6.61
CA VAL A 183 3.66 -7.92 5.31
C VAL A 183 2.52 -6.89 5.24
N THR A 184 1.42 -7.16 5.93
CA THR A 184 0.25 -6.27 5.98
C THR A 184 0.47 -5.13 6.95
N ARG A 185 1.12 -5.42 8.08
CA ARG A 185 1.54 -4.42 9.05
C ARG A 185 2.53 -3.44 8.41
N ALA A 186 3.53 -3.94 7.68
CA ALA A 186 4.50 -3.10 6.98
C ALA A 186 3.79 -2.16 6.00
N ALA A 187 2.87 -2.70 5.19
CA ALA A 187 2.13 -1.89 4.23
C ALA A 187 1.24 -0.82 4.88
N LEU A 188 0.53 -1.16 5.97
CA LEU A 188 -0.24 -0.19 6.76
C LEU A 188 0.65 0.94 7.31
N LEU A 189 1.82 0.59 7.88
CA LEU A 189 2.78 1.57 8.39
C LEU A 189 3.35 2.46 7.30
N MET A 190 3.66 1.89 6.12
CA MET A 190 4.07 2.63 4.94
C MET A 190 3.00 3.63 4.51
N ASP A 191 1.74 3.23 4.46
CA ASP A 191 0.63 4.10 4.07
C ASP A 191 0.41 5.27 5.06
N LEU A 192 0.57 5.02 6.36
CA LEU A 192 0.54 6.09 7.37
C LEU A 192 1.70 7.06 7.16
N GLN A 193 2.89 6.54 6.85
CA GLN A 193 4.07 7.36 6.60
C GLN A 193 3.90 8.22 5.35
N PHE A 194 3.41 7.63 4.25
CA PHE A 194 3.07 8.34 3.03
C PHE A 194 2.10 9.48 3.31
N ARG A 195 1.09 9.27 4.16
CA ARG A 195 0.11 10.31 4.51
C ARG A 195 0.75 11.48 5.27
N ILE A 196 1.59 11.20 6.27
CA ILE A 196 2.27 12.25 7.05
C ILE A 196 3.20 13.06 6.15
N VAL A 197 4.06 12.39 5.37
CA VAL A 197 5.00 13.05 4.45
C VAL A 197 4.25 13.85 3.39
N SER A 198 3.19 13.28 2.81
CA SER A 198 2.36 13.97 1.82
C SER A 198 1.74 15.25 2.37
N GLU A 199 1.38 15.30 3.65
CA GLU A 199 0.81 16.50 4.26
C GLU A 199 1.80 17.67 4.26
N TYR A 200 3.08 17.43 4.60
CA TYR A 200 4.13 18.45 4.48
C TYR A 200 4.28 18.93 3.04
N LEU A 201 4.40 18.00 2.09
CA LEU A 201 4.62 18.34 0.69
C LEU A 201 3.42 19.09 0.08
N LYS A 202 2.20 18.65 0.40
CA LYS A 202 0.95 19.36 0.04
C LYS A 202 0.93 20.76 0.63
N ALA A 203 1.29 20.93 1.91
CA ALA A 203 1.28 22.22 2.56
C ALA A 203 2.28 23.21 1.96
N ILE A 204 3.46 22.74 1.56
CA ILE A 204 4.46 23.52 0.82
C ILE A 204 3.91 23.93 -0.55
N GLU A 205 3.40 22.96 -1.32
CA GLU A 205 2.91 23.20 -2.67
C GLU A 205 1.72 24.17 -2.71
N THR A 206 0.80 24.01 -1.76
CA THR A 206 -0.37 24.90 -1.60
C THR A 206 -0.02 26.22 -0.91
N LYS A 207 1.25 26.46 -0.59
CA LYS A 207 1.77 27.68 0.03
C LYS A 207 1.06 28.04 1.33
N ARG A 208 0.82 27.03 2.17
CA ARG A 208 0.25 27.22 3.51
C ARG A 208 1.09 28.19 4.35
N LEU A 209 2.40 28.20 4.12
CA LEU A 209 3.34 29.18 4.66
C LEU A 209 4.26 29.70 3.55
N THR A 210 4.61 30.97 3.66
CA THR A 210 5.79 31.59 3.04
C THR A 210 6.59 32.26 4.15
N PHE A 211 7.91 32.27 4.03
CA PHE A 211 8.82 32.74 5.07
C PHE A 211 9.53 34.00 4.58
N THR A 212 9.15 35.15 5.14
CA THR A 212 9.60 36.47 4.68
C THR A 212 10.98 36.84 5.21
N THR A 213 11.38 36.24 6.33
CA THR A 213 12.68 36.51 6.99
C THR A 213 13.58 35.29 6.98
N TYR A 214 14.88 35.50 7.20
CA TYR A 214 15.81 34.38 7.39
C TYR A 214 15.50 33.62 8.68
N GLU A 215 15.10 34.31 9.74
CA GLU A 215 14.79 33.75 11.04
C GLU A 215 13.60 32.78 10.96
N GLU A 216 12.55 33.14 10.22
CA GLU A 216 11.41 32.26 9.92
C GLU A 216 11.84 31.01 9.14
N ARG A 217 12.67 31.19 8.10
CA ARG A 217 13.20 30.08 7.29
C ARG A 217 14.07 29.13 8.12
N ALA A 218 14.93 29.68 8.97
CA ALA A 218 15.79 28.92 9.87
C ALA A 218 14.97 28.15 10.91
N ALA A 219 13.93 28.77 11.48
CA ALA A 219 13.00 28.13 12.39
C ALA A 219 12.25 26.98 11.71
N ALA A 220 11.73 27.20 10.50
CA ALA A 220 11.04 26.17 9.73
C ALA A 220 11.94 24.97 9.41
N GLY A 221 13.15 25.21 8.90
CA GLY A 221 14.11 24.14 8.62
C GLY A 221 14.51 23.36 9.87
N LYS A 222 14.71 24.04 11.01
CA LYS A 222 14.96 23.39 12.30
C LYS A 222 13.78 22.53 12.75
N GLN A 223 12.55 23.03 12.64
CA GLN A 223 11.35 22.30 13.02
C GLN A 223 11.15 21.06 12.15
N MET A 224 11.29 21.18 10.82
CA MET A 224 11.19 20.05 9.88
C MET A 224 12.21 18.95 10.20
N LYS A 225 13.46 19.31 10.53
CA LYS A 225 14.48 18.34 10.96
C LYS A 225 14.14 17.67 12.28
N SER A 226 13.65 18.43 13.25
CA SER A 226 13.20 17.90 14.54
C SER A 226 12.05 16.91 14.34
N ASP A 227 11.14 17.23 13.43
CA ASP A 227 9.97 16.42 13.13
C ASP A 227 10.35 15.11 12.46
N VAL A 228 11.25 15.17 11.46
CA VAL A 228 11.83 13.98 10.83
C VAL A 228 12.55 13.11 11.85
N ALA A 229 13.33 13.69 12.77
CA ALA A 229 14.02 12.90 13.80
C ALA A 229 13.06 12.14 14.73
N LYS A 230 11.86 12.70 15.01
CA LYS A 230 10.84 12.00 15.80
C LYS A 230 10.17 10.88 15.00
N LEU A 231 9.82 11.14 13.75
CA LEU A 231 9.24 10.13 12.87
C LEU A 231 10.22 8.98 12.62
N ASP A 232 11.50 9.28 12.38
CA ASP A 232 12.54 8.28 12.17
C ASP A 232 12.69 7.37 13.38
N ARG A 233 12.66 7.93 14.59
CA ARG A 233 12.71 7.14 15.82
C ARG A 233 11.50 6.20 15.90
N LEU A 234 10.29 6.73 15.72
CA LEU A 234 9.05 5.95 15.76
C LEU A 234 9.06 4.78 14.77
N TYR A 235 9.36 5.06 13.49
CA TYR A 235 9.37 4.03 12.45
C TYR A 235 10.56 3.06 12.59
N SER A 236 11.70 3.51 13.11
CA SER A 236 12.83 2.62 13.43
C SER A 236 12.50 1.68 14.58
N GLU A 237 11.77 2.14 15.60
CA GLU A 237 11.27 1.29 16.69
C GLU A 237 10.31 0.21 16.15
N PHE A 238 9.40 0.57 15.24
CA PHE A 238 8.55 -0.41 14.57
C PHE A 238 9.34 -1.40 13.70
N ALA A 239 10.32 -0.92 12.94
CA ALA A 239 11.17 -1.77 12.09
C ALA A 239 12.03 -2.75 12.91
N ALA A 240 12.47 -2.35 14.10
CA ALA A 240 13.27 -3.19 15.00
C ALA A 240 12.46 -4.34 15.62
N HIS A 241 11.12 -4.25 15.63
CA HIS A 241 10.28 -5.32 16.15
C HIS A 241 10.13 -6.49 15.14
N GLN A 242 10.76 -7.61 15.50
CA GLN A 242 10.34 -9.02 15.33
C GLN A 242 9.85 -9.58 13.98
N ASP A 243 10.09 -8.94 12.82
CA ASP A 243 9.77 -9.50 11.46
C ASP A 243 9.71 -8.42 10.35
N LEU A 244 9.78 -7.13 10.69
CA LEU A 244 9.65 -6.02 9.72
C LEU A 244 10.97 -5.50 9.14
N THR A 245 12.12 -6.02 9.60
CA THR A 245 13.43 -5.68 9.03
C THR A 245 13.40 -5.90 7.52
N ASP A 246 13.91 -4.94 6.76
CA ASP A 246 13.92 -4.89 5.29
C ASP A 246 12.53 -4.74 4.60
N GLN A 247 11.42 -4.77 5.34
CA GLN A 247 10.06 -4.56 4.79
C GLN A 247 9.53 -3.14 4.99
N LEU A 248 10.09 -2.38 5.93
CA LEU A 248 9.64 -1.03 6.28
C LEU A 248 10.70 0.02 5.90
N THR A 249 10.50 0.69 4.77
CA THR A 249 11.37 1.78 4.32
C THR A 249 11.02 3.10 5.00
N ILE A 250 12.03 3.84 5.45
CA ILE A 250 11.87 5.17 6.05
C ILE A 250 12.09 6.25 4.98
N LEU A 251 11.07 7.06 4.74
CA LEU A 251 10.89 8.04 3.65
C LEU A 251 10.78 9.50 4.10
N THR A 252 10.71 9.73 5.41
CA THR A 252 10.61 11.03 6.08
C THR A 252 11.67 12.04 5.63
N SER A 253 12.85 11.58 5.21
CA SER A 253 14.02 12.42 4.96
C SER A 253 13.83 13.49 3.87
N ILE A 254 12.82 13.34 3.00
CA ILE A 254 12.43 14.36 2.02
C ILE A 254 11.96 15.67 2.68
N VAL A 255 11.31 15.57 3.84
CA VAL A 255 10.84 16.73 4.61
C VAL A 255 12.04 17.51 5.16
N ALA A 256 13.03 16.83 5.73
CA ALA A 256 14.24 17.48 6.22
C ALA A 256 15.04 18.14 5.09
N ALA A 257 15.17 17.47 3.94
CA ALA A 257 15.87 18.00 2.79
C ALA A 257 15.16 19.21 2.16
N ALA A 258 13.82 19.22 2.13
CA ALA A 258 13.07 20.43 1.76
C ALA A 258 13.35 21.58 2.76
N GLY A 259 13.46 21.24 4.05
CA GLY A 259 13.87 22.18 5.10
C GLY A 259 15.28 22.76 4.88
N ASP A 260 16.23 21.98 4.36
CA ASP A 260 17.58 22.46 4.00
C ASP A 260 17.53 23.53 2.91
N VAL A 261 16.77 23.28 1.83
CA VAL A 261 16.56 24.26 0.75
C VAL A 261 15.86 25.53 1.26
N ILE A 262 14.81 25.38 2.07
CA ILE A 262 14.06 26.51 2.64
C ILE A 262 14.94 27.34 3.56
N SER A 263 15.72 26.70 4.43
CA SER A 263 16.51 27.39 5.47
C SER A 263 17.89 27.86 5.04
N LEU A 264 18.30 27.59 3.79
CA LEU A 264 19.61 27.99 3.27
C LEU A 264 19.80 29.51 3.35
N LYS A 265 20.83 29.94 4.09
CA LYS A 265 21.11 31.35 4.32
C LYS A 265 21.62 32.06 3.06
N ASP A 266 22.59 31.45 2.39
CA ASP A 266 23.24 32.03 1.22
C ASP A 266 22.47 31.71 -0.06
N LYS A 267 21.83 32.73 -0.64
CA LYS A 267 21.05 32.61 -1.88
C LYS A 267 21.92 32.19 -3.07
N SER A 268 23.22 32.52 -3.09
CA SER A 268 24.12 32.13 -4.19
C SER A 268 24.36 30.62 -4.26
N LEU A 269 24.18 29.90 -3.16
CA LEU A 269 24.30 28.44 -3.07
C LEU A 269 22.97 27.71 -3.29
N LEU A 270 21.87 28.43 -3.57
CA LEU A 270 20.55 27.83 -3.65
C LEU A 270 20.41 26.81 -4.78
N SER A 271 21.02 27.08 -5.94
CA SER A 271 21.05 26.12 -7.06
C SER A 271 21.77 24.82 -6.67
N LEU A 272 22.86 24.93 -5.91
CA LEU A 272 23.61 23.77 -5.42
C LEU A 272 22.77 22.94 -4.44
N GLU A 273 22.12 23.57 -3.47
CA GLU A 273 21.29 22.88 -2.48
C GLU A 273 20.05 22.24 -3.14
N ALA A 274 19.40 22.96 -4.06
CA ALA A 274 18.30 22.42 -4.86
C ALA A 274 18.75 21.21 -5.70
N THR A 275 19.97 21.23 -6.25
CA THR A 275 20.56 20.10 -6.96
C THR A 275 20.79 18.92 -6.02
N SER A 276 21.29 19.14 -4.80
CA SER A 276 21.45 18.08 -3.79
C SER A 276 20.11 17.43 -3.44
N PHE A 277 19.06 18.23 -3.25
CA PHE A 277 17.70 17.74 -3.07
C PHE A 277 17.24 16.89 -4.27
N ALA A 278 17.37 17.43 -5.49
CA ALA A 278 16.90 16.78 -6.71
C ALA A 278 17.68 15.50 -7.04
N ARG A 279 18.98 15.42 -6.70
CA ARG A 279 19.76 14.18 -6.83
C ARG A 279 19.28 13.09 -5.89
N LYS A 280 18.90 13.45 -4.66
CA LYS A 280 18.39 12.52 -3.65
C LYS A 280 16.96 12.06 -3.97
N PHE A 281 16.16 12.94 -4.57
CA PHE A 281 14.77 12.67 -4.96
C PHE A 281 14.60 12.93 -6.46
N ALA A 282 15.26 12.13 -7.30
CA ALA A 282 15.27 12.31 -8.76
C ALA A 282 13.87 12.20 -9.42
N ASN A 283 12.89 11.71 -8.67
CA ASN A 283 11.48 11.60 -9.07
C ASN A 283 10.66 12.85 -8.76
N CYS A 284 11.28 13.89 -8.18
CA CYS A 284 10.58 15.07 -7.72
C CYS A 284 9.83 15.78 -8.87
N PRO A 285 8.52 16.06 -8.71
CA PRO A 285 7.78 16.88 -9.65
C PRO A 285 8.33 18.32 -9.72
N PRO A 286 8.44 18.93 -10.91
CA PRO A 286 8.88 20.32 -11.05
C PRO A 286 8.09 21.31 -10.20
N GLU A 287 6.79 21.11 -10.08
CA GLU A 287 5.89 21.95 -9.29
C GLU A 287 6.24 21.92 -7.81
N LEU A 288 6.63 20.75 -7.29
CA LEU A 288 7.01 20.59 -5.90
C LEU A 288 8.35 21.29 -5.61
N LEU A 289 9.37 21.09 -6.45
CA LEU A 289 10.66 21.75 -6.28
C LEU A 289 10.53 23.28 -6.39
N ALA A 290 9.75 23.77 -7.35
CA ALA A 290 9.46 25.19 -7.50
C ALA A 290 8.73 25.75 -6.26
N ALA A 291 7.81 24.99 -5.66
CA ALA A 291 7.11 25.41 -4.45
C ALA A 291 8.03 25.46 -3.22
N ILE A 292 8.94 24.49 -3.07
CA ILE A 292 9.96 24.50 -2.01
C ILE A 292 10.82 25.76 -2.13
N LEU A 293 11.29 26.08 -3.33
CA LEU A 293 12.08 27.29 -3.60
C LEU A 293 11.30 28.58 -3.33
N ALA A 294 10.06 28.66 -3.82
CA ALA A 294 9.20 29.82 -3.65
C ALA A 294 8.72 30.05 -2.20
N SER A 295 8.86 29.06 -1.31
CA SER A 295 8.54 29.20 0.12
C SER A 295 9.43 30.23 0.83
N ARG A 296 10.59 30.57 0.24
CA ARG A 296 11.58 31.46 0.84
C ARG A 296 11.28 32.96 0.74
N ASP A 297 10.25 33.34 -0.04
CA ASP A 297 9.80 34.70 -0.38
C ASP A 297 10.85 35.60 -1.08
N ASP A 298 12.15 35.40 -0.81
CA ASP A 298 13.29 36.00 -1.50
C ASP A 298 13.61 35.40 -2.88
N VAL A 299 12.81 34.42 -3.32
CA VAL A 299 12.82 33.81 -4.65
C VAL A 299 11.46 33.99 -5.29
N GLY A 300 11.39 34.77 -6.37
CA GLY A 300 10.17 34.99 -7.11
C GLY A 300 9.63 33.69 -7.72
N ARG A 301 8.32 33.61 -7.93
CA ARG A 301 7.66 32.40 -8.49
C ARG A 301 8.21 31.99 -9.86
N SER A 302 8.50 32.97 -10.73
CA SER A 302 9.13 32.74 -12.04
C SER A 302 10.50 32.10 -11.87
N ASP A 303 11.33 32.71 -11.03
CA ASP A 303 12.72 32.31 -10.80
C ASP A 303 12.79 30.94 -10.16
N ALA A 304 11.90 30.66 -9.21
CA ALA A 304 11.75 29.34 -8.58
C ALA A 304 11.41 28.26 -9.61
N ARG A 305 10.52 28.56 -10.57
CA ARG A 305 10.15 27.61 -11.63
C ARG A 305 11.30 27.37 -12.60
N SER A 306 11.93 28.44 -13.09
CA SER A 306 13.09 28.34 -13.98
C SER A 306 14.25 27.57 -13.33
N LEU A 307 14.54 27.84 -12.05
CA LEU A 307 15.58 27.12 -11.31
C LEU A 307 15.22 25.64 -11.10
N ALA A 308 13.94 25.34 -10.79
CA ALA A 308 13.50 23.96 -10.65
C ALA A 308 13.65 23.17 -11.96
N ASP A 309 13.24 23.76 -13.10
CA ASP A 309 13.36 23.14 -14.42
C ASP A 309 14.84 22.89 -14.79
N GLU A 310 15.72 23.88 -14.56
CA GLU A 310 17.17 23.75 -14.79
C GLU A 310 17.77 22.62 -13.95
N VAL A 311 17.51 22.63 -12.64
CA VAL A 311 18.02 21.61 -11.71
C VAL A 311 17.53 20.21 -12.08
N LEU A 312 16.25 20.05 -12.40
CA LEU A 312 15.68 18.75 -12.77
C LEU A 312 16.22 18.24 -14.11
N GLN A 313 16.50 19.14 -15.06
CA GLN A 313 17.18 18.77 -16.30
C GLN A 313 18.60 18.23 -16.04
N HIS A 314 19.33 18.83 -15.09
CA HIS A 314 20.65 18.34 -14.70
C HIS A 314 20.64 16.96 -14.03
N VAL A 315 19.55 16.61 -13.34
CA VAL A 315 19.44 15.31 -12.64
C VAL A 315 18.60 14.27 -13.37
N GLN A 316 18.18 14.51 -14.61
CA GLN A 316 17.24 13.66 -15.35
C GLN A 316 17.67 12.18 -15.49
N PHE A 317 18.98 11.91 -15.40
CA PHE A 317 19.57 10.56 -15.49
C PHE A 317 19.98 9.97 -14.13
N HIS A 318 19.71 10.67 -13.03
CA HIS A 318 19.96 10.12 -11.70
C HIS A 318 19.03 8.93 -11.41
N PRO A 319 19.49 7.92 -10.63
CA PRO A 319 18.67 6.79 -10.24
C PRO A 319 17.38 7.23 -9.56
N LYS A 320 16.28 6.65 -10.03
CA LYS A 320 14.92 6.90 -9.57
C LYS A 320 14.52 5.81 -8.59
N ASP A 321 14.03 6.19 -7.42
CA ASP A 321 13.52 5.24 -6.43
C ASP A 321 11.98 5.16 -6.53
N PRO A 322 11.43 4.01 -6.98
CA PRO A 322 10.00 3.83 -7.23
C PRO A 322 9.09 4.20 -6.05
N ILE A 323 9.61 4.14 -4.83
CA ILE A 323 8.84 4.47 -3.64
C ILE A 323 8.44 5.95 -3.62
N PHE A 324 9.27 6.84 -4.17
CA PHE A 324 8.95 8.26 -4.29
C PHE A 324 7.99 8.53 -5.44
N ASP A 325 7.98 7.71 -6.51
CA ASP A 325 6.93 7.80 -7.54
C ASP A 325 5.55 7.54 -6.90
N GLN A 326 5.46 6.54 -6.02
CA GLN A 326 4.25 6.25 -5.26
C GLN A 326 3.89 7.41 -4.31
N LEU A 327 4.86 7.96 -3.56
CA LEU A 327 4.62 9.14 -2.71
C LEU A 327 4.05 10.30 -3.51
N PHE A 328 4.66 10.64 -4.64
CA PHE A 328 4.25 11.79 -5.44
C PHE A 328 2.91 11.58 -6.14
N ALA A 329 2.58 10.35 -6.52
CA ALA A 329 1.26 10.01 -7.05
C ALA A 329 0.16 10.09 -5.96
N LEU A 330 0.39 9.49 -4.79
CA LEU A 330 -0.55 9.50 -3.66
C LEU A 330 -0.74 10.91 -3.08
N ARG A 331 0.26 11.79 -3.22
CA ARG A 331 0.11 13.21 -2.87
C ARG A 331 -1.06 13.85 -3.60
N GLN A 332 -1.43 13.46 -4.81
CA GLN A 332 -2.50 14.16 -5.53
C GLN A 332 -3.91 13.62 -5.22
N GLN A 333 -4.03 12.52 -4.48
CA GLN A 333 -5.33 11.92 -4.17
C GLN A 333 -6.00 12.56 -2.95
N GLU A 334 -7.33 12.77 -3.04
CA GLU A 334 -8.19 13.07 -1.90
C GLU A 334 -8.45 11.81 -1.06
N SER A 335 -8.70 11.97 0.23
CA SER A 335 -8.79 10.85 1.20
C SER A 335 -9.82 9.78 0.87
N SER A 336 -10.84 10.08 0.06
CA SER A 336 -11.92 9.17 -0.36
C SER A 336 -11.59 8.33 -1.59
N GLU A 337 -10.57 8.70 -2.37
CA GLU A 337 -10.18 8.02 -3.62
C GLU A 337 -8.95 7.14 -3.47
N TRP A 338 -8.54 6.85 -2.23
CA TRP A 338 -7.48 5.88 -1.99
C TRP A 338 -7.97 4.49 -2.41
N LEU A 339 -7.79 4.20 -3.69
CA LEU A 339 -7.76 2.84 -4.19
C LEU A 339 -6.43 2.25 -3.70
N PRO A 340 -6.37 0.96 -3.39
CA PRO A 340 -5.11 0.25 -3.17
C PRO A 340 -4.35 0.14 -4.48
N SER A 341 -3.93 1.28 -5.03
CA SER A 341 -3.30 1.36 -6.32
C SER A 341 -1.81 1.12 -6.15
N PHE A 342 -1.42 -0.04 -6.68
CA PHE A 342 -0.08 -0.48 -7.05
C PHE A 342 0.81 -1.12 -5.98
N GLY A 343 0.71 -0.75 -4.70
CA GLY A 343 1.46 -1.42 -3.61
C GLY A 343 0.73 -2.61 -3.03
N MET A 344 -0.39 -2.36 -2.34
CA MET A 344 -1.12 -3.35 -1.54
C MET A 344 -1.71 -4.51 -2.35
N ALA A 345 -2.26 -4.24 -3.54
CA ALA A 345 -2.77 -5.30 -4.42
C ALA A 345 -1.67 -6.24 -4.96
N ASN A 346 -0.41 -5.78 -4.99
CA ASN A 346 0.74 -6.59 -5.40
C ASN A 346 1.43 -7.27 -4.21
N VAL A 347 1.36 -6.70 -3.00
CA VAL A 347 1.80 -7.32 -1.75
C VAL A 347 1.09 -8.66 -1.50
N PHE A 348 -0.17 -8.78 -1.95
CA PHE A 348 -1.00 -9.98 -1.83
C PHE A 348 -1.05 -10.84 -3.10
N LYS A 349 -0.21 -10.55 -4.10
CA LYS A 349 0.04 -11.46 -5.23
C LYS A 349 1.36 -12.15 -4.96
N SER A 350 1.41 -13.46 -5.19
CA SER A 350 2.55 -14.36 -4.95
C SER A 350 3.94 -13.84 -5.41
N ASP A 351 3.98 -12.81 -6.26
CA ASP A 351 5.19 -12.22 -6.81
C ASP A 351 5.90 -11.17 -5.92
N PHE A 352 5.26 -10.67 -4.85
CA PHE A 352 5.98 -9.79 -3.90
C PHE A 352 6.92 -10.59 -3.00
N ILE A 353 6.47 -11.75 -2.50
CA ILE A 353 7.28 -12.66 -1.67
C ILE A 353 8.39 -13.34 -2.50
N SER A 354 8.17 -13.58 -3.80
CA SER A 354 9.19 -14.16 -4.68
C SER A 354 10.30 -13.15 -5.03
N ARG A 355 10.00 -11.84 -5.07
CA ARG A 355 10.98 -10.77 -5.25
C ARG A 355 11.81 -10.51 -3.99
N LEU A 356 11.21 -10.59 -2.80
CA LEU A 356 11.96 -10.48 -1.53
C LEU A 356 12.95 -11.63 -1.29
N LYS A 357 12.79 -12.78 -1.95
CA LYS A 357 13.69 -13.94 -1.82
C LYS A 357 14.77 -14.03 -2.91
N ARG A 358 14.73 -13.18 -3.95
CA ARG A 358 15.71 -13.23 -5.05
C ARG A 358 16.89 -12.28 -4.87
N ASP A 359 16.79 -11.31 -3.96
CA ASP A 359 17.82 -10.30 -3.74
C ASP A 359 18.50 -10.42 -2.35
N ALA A 360 18.58 -11.65 -1.81
CA ALA A 360 19.38 -11.98 -0.62
C ALA A 360 20.61 -12.81 -0.98
#